data_AF-A0A926CCC7-F1
#
_entry.id   AF-A0A926CCC7-F1
#
_cell.length_a   1.000
_cell.length_b   1.000
_cell.length_c   1.000
_cell.angle_alpha   90.00
_cell.angle_beta   90.00
_cell.angle_gamma   90.00
#
_symmetry.space_group_name_H-M   'P 1'
#
loop_
_entity.id
_entity.type
_entity.pdbx_description
1 polymer ?
#
loop_
_entity_poly.entity_id
_entity_poly.type
_entity_poly.pdbx_seq_one_letter_code
_entity_poly.pdbx_strand_id
1 'polypeptide(L)'
;MTERQGTYTIPARLFLTPEQRAKLDQLTRVERVDISELVTNVVGTYLDGLPAPEIVPNASTERSADTRKRRAELARLRARREAAGAAAPAWLSTYIADIEAELRQAE
;
A
#
# COMPACT_ATOMS: atom_id res chain seq x y z
N MET A 1 -6.14 -16.45 -2.83
CA MET A 1 -6.38 -15.65 -1.61
C MET A 1 -7.80 -15.97 -1.16
N THR A 2 -7.97 -16.84 -0.17
CA THR A 2 -9.29 -17.27 0.30
C THR A 2 -9.53 -16.62 1.64
N GLU A 3 -10.24 -15.49 1.62
CA GLU A 3 -10.78 -14.86 2.81
C GLU A 3 -11.91 -15.71 3.40
N ARG A 4 -11.74 -16.16 4.63
CA ARG A 4 -12.84 -16.50 5.52
C ARG A 4 -12.61 -15.75 6.83
N GLN A 5 -13.45 -14.74 7.07
CA GLN A 5 -13.68 -14.12 8.39
C GLN A 5 -12.42 -13.71 9.18
N GLY A 6 -11.84 -12.55 8.87
CA GLY A 6 -10.93 -11.82 9.77
C GLY A 6 -9.57 -12.48 10.08
N THR A 7 -9.30 -13.67 9.53
CA THR A 7 -8.01 -14.36 9.64
C THR A 7 -7.36 -14.38 8.27
N TYR A 8 -6.27 -13.63 8.12
CA TYR A 8 -5.44 -13.68 6.91
C TYR A 8 -4.40 -14.78 7.07
N THR A 9 -4.46 -15.80 6.20
CA THR A 9 -3.38 -16.78 6.10
C THR A 9 -2.37 -16.29 5.08
N ILE A 10 -1.14 -16.04 5.52
CA ILE A 10 -0.03 -15.65 4.65
C ILE A 10 0.79 -16.90 4.35
N PRO A 11 0.79 -17.41 3.10
CA PRO A 11 1.69 -18.50 2.74
C PRO A 11 3.13 -17.98 2.77
N ALA A 12 3.97 -18.61 3.59
CA ALA A 12 5.38 -18.26 3.74
C ALA A 12 6.29 -19.45 3.42
N ARG A 13 7.49 -19.16 2.91
CA ARG A 13 8.56 -20.14 2.75
C ARG A 13 9.73 -19.72 3.63
N LEU A 14 10.12 -20.57 4.58
CA LEU A 14 11.33 -20.39 5.38
C LEU A 14 12.43 -21.30 4.85
N PHE A 15 13.59 -20.71 4.59
CA PHE A 15 14.82 -21.45 4.31
C PHE A 15 15.58 -21.60 5.63
N LEU A 16 15.77 -22.85 6.07
CA LEU A 16 16.42 -23.18 7.33
C LEU A 16 17.65 -24.04 7.08
N THR A 17 18.68 -23.87 7.91
CA THR A 17 19.77 -24.84 7.97
C THR A 17 19.26 -26.17 8.57
N PRO A 18 19.95 -27.30 8.35
CA PRO A 18 19.56 -28.58 8.94
C PRO A 18 19.43 -28.53 10.47
N GLU A 19 20.33 -27.82 11.13
CA GLU A 19 20.31 -27.65 12.59
C GLU A 19 19.11 -26.83 13.07
N GLN A 20 18.78 -25.74 12.36
CA GLN A 20 17.60 -24.92 12.68
C GLN A 20 16.31 -25.72 12.48
N ARG A 21 16.23 -26.51 11.40
CA ARG A 21 15.11 -27.40 11.16
C ARG A 21 14.96 -28.44 12.27
N ALA A 22 16.05 -29.06 12.71
CA ALA A 22 16.02 -30.05 13.79
C ALA A 22 15.53 -29.43 15.12
N LYS A 23 15.98 -28.22 15.45
CA LYS A 23 15.49 -27.48 16.62
C LYS A 23 14.00 -27.15 16.52
N LEU A 24 13.54 -26.72 15.35
CA LEU A 24 12.13 -26.41 15.12
C LEU A 24 11.25 -27.68 15.24
N ASP A 25 11.69 -28.80 14.68
CA ASP A 25 11.03 -30.10 14.79
C ASP A 25 11.01 -30.60 16.25
N GLN A 26 12.04 -30.30 17.04
CA GLN A 26 12.06 -30.61 18.46
C GLN A 26 11.04 -29.75 19.24
N LEU A 27 10.97 -28.46 18.96
CA LEU A 27 10.05 -27.54 19.64
C LEU A 27 8.58 -27.89 19.38
N THR A 28 8.22 -28.19 18.13
CA THR A 28 6.85 -28.65 17.79
C THR A 28 6.44 -29.89 18.58
N ARG A 29 7.37 -30.82 18.81
CA ARG A 29 7.12 -32.03 19.62
C ARG A 29 6.97 -31.74 21.10
N VAL A 30 7.82 -30.88 21.65
CA VAL A 30 7.80 -30.51 23.07
C VAL A 30 6.51 -29.77 23.41
N GLU A 31 6.13 -28.81 22.57
CA GLU A 31 4.95 -27.97 22.77
C GLU A 31 3.65 -28.62 22.27
N ARG A 32 3.76 -29.72 21.51
CA ARG A 32 2.63 -30.48 20.92
C ARG A 32 1.74 -29.61 20.01
N VAL A 33 2.35 -28.67 19.31
CA VAL A 33 1.71 -27.79 18.33
C VAL A 33 2.21 -28.10 16.93
N ASP A 34 1.44 -27.70 15.93
CA ASP A 34 1.91 -27.79 14.55
C ASP A 34 2.93 -26.68 14.22
N ILE A 35 3.62 -26.84 13.08
CA ILE A 35 4.65 -25.90 12.64
C ILE A 35 4.10 -24.50 12.35
N SER A 36 2.87 -24.40 11.84
CA SER A 36 2.24 -23.11 11.54
C SER A 36 1.88 -22.36 12.81
N GLU A 37 1.36 -23.04 13.82
CA GLU A 37 1.00 -22.50 15.12
C GLU A 37 2.25 -22.04 15.87
N LEU A 38 3.30 -22.87 15.91
CA LEU A 38 4.58 -22.49 16.52
C LEU A 38 5.17 -21.24 15.85
N VAL A 39 5.25 -21.22 14.52
CA VAL A 39 5.81 -20.07 13.79
C VAL A 39 4.93 -18.83 13.97
N THR A 40 3.61 -18.98 14.00
CA THR A 40 2.68 -17.87 14.27
C THR A 40 2.91 -17.29 15.66
N ASN A 41 3.05 -18.13 16.68
CA ASN A 41 3.29 -17.68 18.05
C ASN A 41 4.65 -16.98 18.19
N VAL A 42 5.69 -17.52 17.57
CA VAL A 42 7.04 -16.92 17.57
C VAL A 42 7.02 -15.54 16.89
N VAL A 43 6.39 -15.44 15.71
CA VAL A 43 6.29 -14.18 14.97
C VAL A 43 5.41 -13.18 15.72
N GLY A 44 4.26 -13.60 16.26
CA GLY A 44 3.37 -12.75 17.05
C GLY A 44 4.08 -12.18 18.28
N THR A 45 4.72 -13.05 19.08
CA THR A 45 5.51 -12.62 20.25
C THR A 45 6.63 -11.65 19.86
N TYR A 46 7.31 -11.89 18.75
CA TYR A 46 8.34 -10.98 18.25
C TYR A 46 7.75 -9.62 17.87
N LEU A 47 6.63 -9.59 17.14
CA LEU A 47 5.97 -8.36 16.69
C LEU A 47 5.38 -7.56 17.86
N ASP A 48 4.80 -8.22 18.86
CA ASP A 48 4.25 -7.56 20.07
C ASP A 48 5.33 -6.83 20.87
N GLY A 49 6.58 -7.30 20.79
CA GLY A 49 7.74 -6.66 21.43
C GLY A 49 8.35 -5.51 20.63
N LEU A 50 7.94 -5.31 19.37
CA LEU A 50 8.45 -4.22 18.55
C LEU A 50 7.68 -2.92 18.82
N PRO A 51 8.35 -1.75 18.80
CA PRO A 51 7.64 -0.48 18.81
C PRO A 51 6.70 -0.41 17.60
N ALA A 52 5.55 0.23 17.78
CA ALA A 52 4.59 0.41 16.69
C ALA A 52 5.33 1.00 15.48
N PRO A 53 5.26 0.36 14.30
CA PRO A 53 5.97 0.86 13.14
C PRO A 53 5.49 2.27 12.85
N GLU A 54 6.43 3.22 12.70
CA GLU A 54 6.11 4.51 12.15
C GLU A 54 5.48 4.26 10.77
N ILE A 55 4.22 4.66 10.61
CA ILE A 55 3.54 4.58 9.32
C ILE A 55 4.21 5.63 8.43
N VAL A 56 5.31 5.25 7.80
CA VAL A 56 5.93 6.07 6.76
C VAL A 56 4.89 6.15 5.65
N PRO A 57 4.42 7.35 5.27
CA PRO A 57 3.49 7.47 4.17
C PRO A 57 4.11 6.81 2.94
N ASN A 58 3.46 5.74 2.49
CA ASN A 58 3.85 5.04 1.28
C ASN A 58 3.79 6.07 0.13
N ALA A 59 4.79 6.08 -0.76
CA ALA A 59 4.81 6.89 -1.98
C ALA A 59 3.50 6.78 -2.80
N SER A 60 2.76 5.69 -2.64
CA SER A 60 1.40 5.48 -3.18
C SER A 60 0.35 6.44 -2.60
N THR A 61 0.41 6.72 -1.30
CA THR A 61 -0.49 7.66 -0.60
C THR A 61 -0.18 9.10 -0.99
N GLU A 62 1.10 9.44 -1.12
CA GLU A 62 1.57 10.76 -1.57
C GLU A 62 1.19 11.00 -3.04
N ARG A 63 1.41 10.01 -3.91
CA ARG A 63 0.96 10.04 -5.31
C ARG A 63 -0.55 10.22 -5.42
N SER A 64 -1.32 9.54 -4.57
CA SER A 64 -2.78 9.71 -4.51
C SER A 64 -3.21 11.11 -4.08
N ALA A 65 -2.49 11.71 -3.12
CA ALA A 65 -2.75 13.08 -2.66
C ALA A 65 -2.42 14.11 -3.76
N ASP A 66 -1.34 13.91 -4.50
CA ASP A 66 -0.96 14.77 -5.62
C ASP A 66 -1.93 14.66 -6.81
N THR A 67 -2.37 13.46 -7.15
CA THR A 67 -3.44 13.26 -8.16
C THR A 67 -4.73 13.96 -7.75
N ARG A 68 -5.08 13.93 -6.45
CA ARG A 68 -6.27 14.64 -5.94
C ARG A 68 -6.12 16.16 -6.07
N LYS A 69 -4.95 16.72 -5.73
CA LYS A 69 -4.68 18.17 -5.88
C LYS A 69 -4.73 18.60 -7.35
N ARG A 70 -4.12 17.83 -8.25
CA ARG A 70 -4.11 18.11 -9.69
C ARG A 70 -5.52 18.05 -10.30
N ARG A 71 -6.36 17.09 -9.90
CA ARG A 71 -7.79 17.03 -10.30
C ARG A 71 -8.59 18.23 -9.79
N ALA A 72 -8.35 18.68 -8.56
CA ALA A 72 -9.01 19.88 -8.02
C ALA A 72 -8.60 21.15 -8.79
N GLU A 73 -7.33 21.27 -9.16
CA GLU A 73 -6.84 22.39 -9.97
C GLU A 73 -7.43 22.37 -11.38
N LEU A 74 -7.50 21.19 -12.01
CA LEU A 74 -8.15 21.02 -13.31
C LEU A 74 -9.63 21.47 -13.27
N ALA A 75 -10.36 21.10 -12.22
CA ALA A 75 -11.75 21.52 -12.03
C ALA A 75 -11.88 23.05 -11.92
N ARG A 76 -10.97 23.71 -11.19
CA ARG A 76 -10.93 25.18 -11.08
C ARG A 76 -10.62 25.84 -12.41
N LEU A 77 -9.64 25.35 -13.16
CA LEU A 77 -9.25 25.91 -14.46
C LEU A 77 -10.36 25.75 -15.49
N ARG A 78 -11.05 24.60 -15.52
CA ARG A 78 -12.23 24.38 -16.36
C ARG A 78 -13.36 25.34 -16.00
N ALA A 79 -13.68 25.50 -14.71
CA ALA A 79 -14.69 26.46 -14.25
C ALA A 79 -14.31 27.90 -14.63
N ARG A 80 -13.03 28.27 -14.53
CA ARG A 80 -12.53 29.59 -14.94
C ARG A 80 -12.62 29.80 -16.45
N ARG A 81 -12.36 28.77 -17.25
CA ARG A 81 -12.53 28.80 -18.72
C ARG A 81 -14.00 28.98 -19.07
N GLU A 82 -14.90 28.24 -18.43
CA GLU A 82 -16.34 28.36 -18.66
C GLU A 82 -16.88 29.73 -18.26
N ALA A 83 -16.45 30.27 -17.12
CA ALA A 83 -16.82 31.62 -16.67
C ALA A 83 -16.30 32.72 -17.60
N ALA A 84 -15.11 32.53 -18.21
CA ALA A 84 -14.54 33.48 -19.16
C ALA A 84 -15.14 33.33 -20.58
N GLY A 85 -15.75 32.20 -20.92
CA GLY A 85 -16.41 31.96 -22.20
C GLY A 85 -15.52 32.32 -23.40
N ALA A 86 -16.02 33.19 -24.29
CA ALA A 86 -15.29 33.65 -25.47
C ALA A 86 -14.07 34.55 -25.15
N ALA A 87 -13.96 35.06 -23.93
CA ALA A 87 -12.82 35.85 -23.46
C ALA A 87 -11.72 34.97 -22.81
N ALA A 88 -11.87 33.64 -22.82
CA ALA A 88 -10.86 32.73 -22.28
C ALA A 88 -9.57 32.80 -23.13
N PRO A 89 -8.41 33.03 -22.51
CA PRO A 89 -7.14 33.01 -23.23
C PRO A 89 -6.85 31.63 -23.84
N ALA A 90 -6.31 31.59 -25.06
CA ALA A 90 -5.98 30.34 -25.75
C ALA A 90 -5.02 29.45 -24.94
N TRP A 91 -4.08 30.06 -24.21
CA TRP A 91 -3.11 29.35 -23.35
C TRP A 91 -3.78 28.53 -22.23
N LEU A 92 -4.97 28.93 -21.77
CA LEU A 92 -5.70 28.23 -20.69
C LEU A 92 -6.18 26.85 -21.17
N SER A 93 -6.57 26.74 -22.44
CA SER A 93 -6.99 25.46 -23.01
C SER A 93 -5.82 24.50 -23.21
N THR A 94 -4.66 25.02 -23.62
CA THR A 94 -3.41 24.25 -23.71
C THR A 94 -2.99 23.74 -22.33
N TYR A 95 -3.00 24.61 -21.33
CA TYR A 95 -2.61 24.25 -19.96
C TYR A 95 -3.53 23.19 -19.32
N ILE A 96 -4.84 23.27 -19.59
CA ILE A 96 -5.81 22.24 -19.19
C ILE A 96 -5.48 20.90 -19.85
N ALA A 97 -5.15 20.89 -21.14
CA ALA A 97 -4.82 19.68 -21.89
C ALA A 97 -3.50 19.02 -21.39
N ASP A 98 -2.51 19.82 -21.03
CA ASP A 98 -1.24 19.33 -20.48
C ASP A 98 -1.45 18.63 -19.13
N ILE A 99 -2.21 19.26 -18.21
CA ILE A 99 -2.55 18.66 -16.90
C ILE A 99 -3.37 17.36 -17.07
N GLU A 100 -4.27 17.31 -18.06
CA GLU A 100 -5.04 16.10 -18.38
C GLU A 100 -4.18 14.97 -18.95
N ALA A 101 -3.13 15.29 -19.71
CA ALA A 101 -2.18 14.31 -20.21
C ALA A 101 -1.32 13.75 -19.06
N GLU A 102 -0.81 14.60 -18.17
CA GLU A 102 -0.04 14.18 -17.01
C GLU A 102 -0.85 13.31 -16.04
N LEU A 103 -2.13 13.65 -15.82
CA LEU A 103 -3.02 12.83 -14.96
C LEU A 103 -3.26 11.43 -15.55
N ARG A 104 -3.41 11.30 -16.87
CA ARG A 104 -3.56 10.00 -17.54
C ARG A 104 -2.32 9.11 -17.48
N GLN A 105 -1.13 9.70 -17.37
CA GLN A 105 0.13 8.96 -17.22
C GLN A 105 0.40 8.52 -15.77
N ALA A 106 -0.31 9.12 -14.81
CA ALA A 106 -0.13 8.86 -13.38
C ALA A 106 -1.16 7.87 -12.78
N GLU A 107 -2.19 7.49 -13.56
CA GLU A 107 -3.16 6.42 -13.28
C GLU A 107 -2.62 5.05 -13.74
#